data_AF-A0A9W8TL36-F1
#
_entry.id   AF-A0A9W8TL36-F1
#
_cell.length_a   1.000
_cell.length_b   1.000
_cell.length_c   1.000
_cell.angle_alpha   90.00
_cell.angle_beta   90.00
_cell.angle_gamma   90.00
#
_symmetry.space_group_name_H-M   'P 1'
#
loop_
_entity.id
_entity.type
_entity.pdbx_description
1 polymer ?
#
loop_
_entity_poly.entity_id
_entity_poly.type
_entity_poly.pdbx_seq_one_letter_code
_entity_poly.pdbx_strand_id
1 'polypeptide(L)'
;MENSSAGLVRVAARPDAKSARTAGDMLRKIVYALMLALVALVCIQSLHQSRIIFRVNDFWARPEQAPPTATATPTNTPTPKDRAPVFQDYFAILDITHNATDSEIKRAYRRKVVQTHPDKVQRLGPAARLEAEAKFNLATKAHETLSNLEERCKYLEKLPGVDSITRAGCWRGLQKRNREQASAEAQRRADEEWNARWEAYKAAKEAAKEQRERERERDKFFDMEPPITALAVVRTWCERAWELLCNGVMEAQRALVSAYHIVMDFIRRYW
;
A
#
# COMPACT_ATOMS: atom_id res chain seq x y z
N MET A 1 60.73 4.29 24.54
CA MET A 1 60.84 3.90 25.96
C MET A 1 59.44 3.54 26.39
N GLU A 2 59.08 2.27 26.22
CA GLU A 2 59.09 1.19 27.24
C GLU A 2 57.62 0.81 27.45
N ASN A 3 57.20 -0.31 26.87
CA ASN A 3 57.15 -1.63 27.51
C ASN A 3 55.86 -1.82 28.33
N SER A 4 54.97 -2.67 27.80
CA SER A 4 54.36 -3.73 28.60
C SER A 4 53.66 -4.73 27.69
N SER A 5 54.44 -5.72 27.30
CA SER A 5 54.01 -7.05 26.90
C SER A 5 53.36 -7.76 28.09
N ALA A 6 52.06 -8.01 28.03
CA ALA A 6 51.37 -8.94 28.94
C ALA A 6 50.78 -10.09 28.13
N GLY A 7 51.21 -11.31 28.47
CA GLY A 7 50.95 -12.55 27.76
C GLY A 7 49.47 -12.93 27.68
N LEU A 8 49.04 -13.30 26.48
CA LEU A 8 47.76 -13.93 26.19
C LEU A 8 47.86 -15.43 26.45
N VAL A 9 47.35 -15.87 27.60
CA VAL A 9 47.02 -17.27 27.86
C VAL A 9 45.82 -17.64 26.98
N ARG A 10 46.00 -18.52 25.99
CA ARG A 10 44.90 -19.11 25.22
C ARG A 10 44.11 -20.06 26.11
N VAL A 11 43.00 -19.58 26.66
CA VAL A 11 41.93 -20.44 27.17
C VAL A 11 41.19 -20.99 25.95
N ALA A 12 41.18 -22.31 25.78
CA ALA A 12 40.39 -22.97 24.75
C ALA A 12 38.89 -22.66 24.98
N ALA A 13 38.29 -21.91 24.06
CA ALA A 13 36.87 -21.61 24.07
C ALA A 13 36.06 -22.92 23.95
N ARG A 14 35.16 -23.16 24.91
CA ARG A 14 34.11 -24.18 24.76
C ARG A 14 33.22 -23.76 23.58
N PRO A 15 32.78 -24.67 22.71
CA PRO A 15 31.98 -24.30 21.54
C PRO A 15 30.66 -23.65 21.98
N ASP A 16 30.46 -22.41 21.55
CA ASP A 16 29.29 -21.58 21.87
C ASP A 16 27.98 -22.25 21.43
N ALA A 17 26.97 -22.23 22.31
CA ALA A 17 25.62 -22.70 22.02
C ALA A 17 24.92 -21.97 20.84
N LYS A 18 25.50 -20.86 20.35
CA LYS A 18 25.11 -20.18 19.12
C LYS A 18 25.48 -20.99 17.87
N SER A 19 26.61 -21.70 17.87
CA SER A 19 27.09 -22.50 16.73
C SER A 19 26.19 -23.72 16.45
N ALA A 20 25.63 -24.32 17.50
CA ALA A 20 24.70 -25.45 17.39
C ALA A 20 23.32 -25.03 16.83
N ARG A 21 22.83 -23.81 17.13
CA ARG A 21 21.59 -23.27 16.55
C ARG A 21 21.77 -22.92 15.07
N THR A 22 22.92 -22.37 14.69
CA THR A 22 23.22 -22.09 13.28
C THR A 22 23.32 -23.34 12.43
N ALA A 23 23.76 -24.48 12.98
CA ALA A 23 23.80 -25.75 12.26
C ALA A 23 22.39 -26.27 11.89
N GLY A 24 21.43 -26.16 12.81
CA GLY A 24 20.02 -26.51 12.54
C GLY A 24 19.34 -25.58 11.52
N ASP A 25 19.68 -24.29 11.54
CA ASP A 25 19.16 -23.32 10.56
C ASP A 25 19.77 -23.49 9.16
N MET A 26 21.05 -23.88 9.08
CA MET A 26 21.71 -24.25 7.83
C MET A 26 21.03 -25.48 7.20
N LEU A 27 20.74 -26.51 8.00
CA LEU A 27 20.02 -27.71 7.53
C LEU A 27 18.61 -27.38 7.01
N ARG A 28 17.86 -26.52 7.72
CA ARG A 28 16.54 -26.07 7.26
C ARG A 28 16.62 -25.33 5.92
N LYS A 29 17.59 -24.42 5.75
CA LYS A 29 17.80 -23.69 4.48
C LYS A 29 18.17 -24.62 3.33
N ILE A 30 18.99 -25.63 3.57
CA ILE A 30 19.35 -26.64 2.56
C ILE A 30 18.11 -27.44 2.15
N VAL A 31 17.29 -27.90 3.10
CA VAL A 31 16.05 -28.64 2.82
C VAL A 31 15.06 -27.79 2.02
N TYR A 32 14.87 -26.51 2.38
CA TYR A 32 13.99 -25.61 1.63
C TYR A 32 14.49 -25.32 0.21
N ALA A 33 15.81 -25.13 0.03
CA ALA A 33 16.40 -24.92 -1.29
C ALA A 33 16.20 -26.14 -2.21
N LEU A 34 16.35 -27.35 -1.66
CA LEU A 34 16.09 -28.59 -2.40
C LEU A 34 14.60 -28.74 -2.77
N MET A 35 13.68 -28.39 -1.86
CA MET A 35 12.25 -28.39 -2.16
C MET A 35 11.88 -27.39 -3.28
N LEU A 36 12.40 -26.17 -3.23
CA LEU A 36 12.18 -25.15 -4.27
C LEU A 36 12.75 -25.57 -5.63
N ALA A 37 13.94 -26.18 -5.64
CA ALA A 37 14.53 -26.71 -6.87
C ALA A 37 13.68 -27.83 -7.48
N LEU A 38 13.12 -28.73 -6.65
CA LEU A 38 12.21 -29.78 -7.11
C LEU A 38 10.91 -29.21 -7.70
N VAL A 39 10.33 -28.19 -7.06
CA VAL A 39 9.12 -27.51 -7.58
C VAL A 39 9.40 -26.82 -8.92
N ALA A 40 10.55 -26.14 -9.04
CA ALA A 40 10.96 -25.49 -10.28
C ALA A 40 11.17 -26.51 -11.43
N LEU A 41 11.78 -27.67 -11.14
CA LEU A 41 11.95 -28.74 -12.11
C LEU A 41 10.61 -29.30 -12.60
N VAL A 42 9.63 -29.47 -11.70
CA VAL A 42 8.27 -29.90 -12.07
C VAL A 42 7.56 -28.85 -12.94
N CYS A 43 7.71 -27.55 -12.65
CA CYS A 43 7.15 -26.47 -13.47
C CYS A 43 7.79 -26.37 -14.86
N ILE A 44 9.11 -26.56 -14.97
CA ILE A 44 9.82 -26.55 -16.26
C ILE A 44 9.41 -27.75 -17.12
N GLN A 45 9.19 -28.92 -16.51
CA GLN A 45 8.71 -30.12 -17.20
C GLN A 45 7.26 -29.96 -17.71
N SER A 46 6.44 -29.16 -17.02
CA SER A 46 5.07 -28.82 -17.43
C SER A 46 5.04 -27.78 -18.58
N LEU A 47 5.97 -26.83 -18.59
CA LEU A 47 6.12 -25.83 -19.67
C LEU A 47 6.68 -26.42 -20.99
N HIS A 48 7.27 -27.62 -20.95
CA HIS A 48 7.78 -28.33 -22.12
C HIS A 48 6.68 -29.10 -22.90
N GLN A 49 5.45 -29.21 -22.36
CA GLN A 49 4.28 -29.78 -23.05
C GLN A 49 3.43 -28.73 -23.78
N SER A 50 3.76 -27.43 -23.67
CA SER A 50 2.92 -26.33 -24.20
C SER A 50 3.55 -25.53 -25.34
N ARG A 51 4.61 -26.02 -25.99
CA ARG A 51 5.27 -25.28 -27.09
C ARG A 51 5.53 -26.13 -28.32
N ILE A 52 4.45 -26.47 -29.03
CA ILE A 52 4.49 -26.59 -30.49
C ILE A 52 4.12 -25.21 -31.05
N ILE A 53 5.14 -24.50 -31.54
CA ILE A 53 5.27 -23.81 -32.84
C ILE A 53 4.09 -22.93 -33.31
N PHE A 54 4.23 -21.77 -33.94
CA PHE A 54 5.27 -20.77 -34.24
C PHE A 54 4.54 -19.76 -35.14
N ARG A 55 5.05 -18.53 -35.19
CA ARG A 55 4.60 -17.43 -36.05
C ARG A 55 4.44 -17.82 -37.51
N VAL A 56 3.45 -17.23 -38.19
CA VAL A 56 3.62 -16.78 -39.57
C VAL A 56 3.17 -15.32 -39.65
N ASN A 57 4.12 -14.54 -40.14
CA ASN A 57 4.04 -13.13 -40.44
C ASN A 57 3.32 -12.92 -41.78
N ASP A 58 2.52 -11.85 -41.82
CA ASP A 58 2.01 -11.10 -42.97
C ASP A 58 1.12 -11.78 -44.03
N PHE A 59 0.36 -10.91 -44.72
CA PHE A 59 -0.11 -11.06 -46.10
C PHE A 59 -1.63 -11.03 -46.35
N TRP A 60 -2.41 -10.11 -45.76
CA TRP A 60 -3.65 -9.63 -46.40
C TRP A 60 -3.96 -8.15 -46.09
N ALA A 61 -3.64 -7.33 -47.10
CA ALA A 61 -4.39 -6.18 -47.62
C ALA A 61 -5.36 -5.42 -46.69
N ARG A 62 -5.02 -4.16 -46.40
CA ARG A 62 -6.02 -3.11 -46.18
C ARG A 62 -5.66 -1.92 -47.07
N PRO A 63 -6.48 -1.56 -48.07
CA PRO A 63 -6.18 -0.42 -48.91
C PRO A 63 -6.40 0.84 -48.11
N GLU A 64 -5.38 1.68 -48.14
CA GLU A 64 -5.36 3.04 -47.66
C GLU A 64 -6.38 3.86 -48.46
N GLN A 65 -7.41 4.36 -47.77
CA GLN A 65 -8.24 5.44 -48.28
C GLN A 65 -7.88 6.72 -47.54
N ALA A 66 -7.12 7.58 -48.20
CA ALA A 66 -7.07 9.01 -47.88
C ALA A 66 -8.33 9.70 -48.43
N PRO A 67 -8.83 10.75 -47.76
CA PRO A 67 -8.81 12.07 -48.43
C PRO A 67 -8.63 13.23 -47.41
N PRO A 68 -8.52 14.53 -47.79
CA PRO A 68 -8.65 15.14 -49.13
C PRO A 68 -7.57 16.20 -49.49
N THR A 69 -7.35 16.45 -50.79
CA THR A 69 -6.86 17.76 -51.28
C THR A 69 -7.41 18.03 -52.70
N ALA A 70 -8.43 18.90 -52.78
CA ALA A 70 -8.83 19.75 -53.92
C ALA A 70 -10.12 20.47 -53.49
N THR A 71 -10.07 21.75 -53.11
CA THR A 71 -10.36 22.90 -53.98
C THR A 71 -11.66 22.75 -54.79
N ALA A 72 -12.78 23.12 -54.17
CA ALA A 72 -13.94 23.66 -54.86
C ALA A 72 -14.71 24.57 -53.90
N THR A 73 -14.75 25.86 -54.22
CA THR A 73 -15.64 26.85 -53.60
C THR A 73 -17.04 26.67 -54.20
N PRO A 74 -18.09 26.46 -53.39
CA PRO A 74 -19.40 26.98 -53.73
C PRO A 74 -19.71 28.16 -52.81
N THR A 75 -19.75 29.35 -53.40
CA THR A 75 -20.42 30.52 -52.84
C THR A 75 -21.89 30.16 -52.63
N ASN A 76 -22.25 29.76 -51.42
CA ASN A 76 -23.63 29.68 -50.99
C ASN A 76 -23.93 30.96 -50.20
N THR A 77 -24.49 31.94 -50.89
CA THR A 77 -25.27 33.02 -50.29
C THR A 77 -26.45 32.39 -49.57
N PRO A 78 -26.62 32.53 -48.25
CA PRO A 78 -27.77 31.97 -47.57
C PRO A 78 -29.04 32.74 -47.97
N THR A 79 -29.93 32.05 -48.68
CA THR A 79 -31.32 32.45 -48.86
C THR A 79 -32.08 32.36 -47.52
N PRO A 80 -33.08 33.21 -47.27
CA PRO A 80 -33.75 33.38 -45.98
C PRO A 80 -34.77 32.26 -45.68
N LYS A 81 -34.35 30.99 -45.62
CA LYS A 81 -35.22 29.85 -45.25
C LYS A 81 -34.62 28.87 -44.21
N ASP A 82 -33.36 29.04 -43.81
CA ASP A 82 -32.74 28.28 -42.72
C ASP A 82 -32.82 29.05 -41.39
N ARG A 83 -33.94 28.98 -40.68
CA ARG A 83 -33.92 29.39 -39.26
C ARG A 83 -33.21 28.29 -38.48
N ALA A 84 -31.92 28.50 -38.22
CA ALA A 84 -31.14 27.71 -37.28
C ALA A 84 -31.92 27.48 -35.97
N PRO A 85 -31.72 26.35 -35.27
CA PRO A 85 -32.30 26.17 -33.94
C PRO A 85 -31.96 27.41 -33.10
N VAL A 86 -32.97 28.04 -32.51
CA VAL A 86 -32.81 29.23 -31.68
C VAL A 86 -32.05 28.80 -30.42
N PHE A 87 -30.72 28.81 -30.52
CA PHE A 87 -29.84 28.49 -29.40
C PHE A 87 -30.03 29.60 -28.38
N GLN A 88 -30.53 29.26 -27.20
CA GLN A 88 -30.64 30.21 -26.11
C GLN A 88 -29.22 30.53 -25.64
N ASP A 89 -28.79 31.77 -25.86
CA ASP A 89 -27.51 32.26 -25.35
C ASP A 89 -27.60 32.48 -23.83
N TYR A 90 -26.95 31.59 -23.07
CA TYR A 90 -26.89 31.63 -21.61
C TYR A 90 -26.15 32.86 -21.08
N PHE A 91 -25.21 33.41 -21.85
CA PHE A 91 -24.53 34.65 -21.49
C PHE A 91 -25.47 35.85 -21.61
N ALA A 92 -26.31 35.87 -22.66
CA ALA A 92 -27.35 36.89 -22.82
C ALA A 92 -28.42 36.80 -21.73
N ILE A 93 -28.83 35.60 -21.30
CA ILE A 93 -29.81 35.41 -20.22
C ILE A 93 -29.31 35.98 -18.88
N LEU A 94 -28.01 35.83 -18.61
CA LEU A 94 -27.37 36.34 -17.39
C LEU A 94 -26.88 37.79 -17.53
N ASP A 95 -27.08 38.43 -18.68
CA ASP A 95 -26.63 39.79 -18.99
C ASP A 95 -25.10 39.96 -18.78
N ILE A 96 -24.31 39.00 -19.28
CA ILE A 96 -22.84 38.98 -19.18
C ILE A 96 -22.20 38.80 -20.56
N THR A 97 -20.92 39.17 -20.67
CA THR A 97 -20.14 38.97 -21.88
C THR A 97 -19.61 37.53 -21.96
N HIS A 98 -19.28 37.06 -23.16
CA HIS A 98 -18.69 35.72 -23.39
C HIS A 98 -17.31 35.53 -22.71
N ASN A 99 -16.64 36.64 -22.37
CA ASN A 99 -15.35 36.68 -21.67
C ASN A 99 -15.48 36.89 -20.15
N ALA A 100 -16.69 36.80 -19.59
CA ALA A 100 -16.90 37.01 -18.17
C ALA A 100 -16.15 36.00 -17.29
N THR A 101 -15.67 36.47 -16.14
CA THR A 101 -14.97 35.63 -15.15
C THR A 101 -15.94 34.78 -14.34
N ASP A 102 -15.45 33.70 -13.72
CA ASP A 102 -16.25 32.84 -12.83
C ASP A 102 -16.92 33.64 -11.70
N SER A 103 -16.27 34.72 -11.24
CA SER A 103 -16.80 35.61 -10.22
C SER A 103 -17.99 36.44 -10.72
N GLU A 104 -17.93 36.90 -11.97
CA GLU A 104 -18.97 37.70 -12.62
C GLU A 104 -20.19 36.84 -12.95
N ILE A 105 -19.99 35.62 -13.44
CA ILE A 105 -21.08 34.64 -13.69
C ILE A 105 -21.84 34.38 -12.40
N LYS A 106 -21.13 34.08 -11.30
CA LYS A 106 -21.75 33.87 -9.99
C LYS A 106 -22.48 35.12 -9.48
N ARG A 107 -21.91 36.32 -9.71
CA ARG A 107 -22.54 37.58 -9.31
C ARG A 107 -23.80 37.86 -10.12
N ALA A 108 -23.78 37.63 -11.43
CA ALA A 108 -24.90 37.81 -12.33
C ALA A 108 -26.07 36.86 -11.99
N TYR A 109 -25.76 35.59 -11.75
CA TYR A 109 -26.75 34.61 -11.30
C TYR A 109 -27.43 35.05 -10.00
N ARG A 110 -26.66 35.46 -8.98
CA ARG A 110 -27.23 35.98 -7.72
C ARG A 110 -28.16 37.18 -7.94
N ARG A 111 -27.80 38.11 -8.83
CA ARG A 111 -28.68 39.24 -9.18
C ARG A 111 -29.98 38.78 -9.82
N LYS A 112 -29.92 37.85 -10.78
CA LYS A 112 -31.09 37.34 -11.49
C LYS A 112 -32.04 36.59 -10.55
N VAL A 113 -31.49 35.74 -9.68
CA VAL A 113 -32.25 35.00 -8.65
C VAL A 113 -33.00 35.94 -7.72
N VAL A 114 -32.35 37.01 -7.23
CA VAL A 114 -33.00 37.98 -6.33
C VAL A 114 -34.13 38.75 -7.05
N GLN A 115 -34.01 39.00 -8.36
CA GLN A 115 -35.05 39.67 -9.14
C GLN A 115 -36.26 38.76 -9.39
N THR A 116 -36.03 37.47 -9.65
CA THR A 116 -37.08 36.50 -9.98
C THR A 116 -37.59 35.70 -8.77
N HIS A 117 -37.11 36.00 -7.55
CA HIS A 117 -37.50 35.28 -6.35
C HIS A 117 -39.01 35.39 -6.10
N PRO A 118 -39.72 34.29 -5.75
CA PRO A 118 -41.17 34.28 -5.60
C PRO A 118 -41.70 35.35 -4.64
N ASP A 119 -40.95 35.66 -3.58
CA ASP A 119 -41.28 36.71 -2.61
C ASP A 119 -41.48 38.10 -3.25
N LYS A 120 -40.65 38.47 -4.24
CA LYS A 120 -40.74 39.78 -4.90
C LYS A 120 -41.84 39.85 -5.94
N VAL A 121 -42.16 38.72 -6.57
CA VAL A 121 -43.14 38.63 -7.66
C VAL A 121 -44.53 38.20 -7.19
N GLN A 122 -44.69 37.82 -5.92
CA GLN A 122 -45.99 37.47 -5.31
C GLN A 122 -47.06 38.56 -5.49
N ARG A 123 -46.66 39.83 -5.54
CA ARG A 123 -47.57 40.98 -5.66
C ARG A 123 -47.96 41.35 -7.10
N LEU A 124 -47.30 40.81 -8.13
CA LEU A 124 -47.49 41.21 -9.53
C LEU A 124 -48.52 40.36 -10.31
N GLY A 125 -49.28 39.51 -9.62
CA GLY A 125 -50.33 38.68 -10.22
C GLY A 125 -49.81 37.37 -10.85
N PRO A 126 -50.71 36.49 -11.30
CA PRO A 126 -50.38 35.12 -11.72
C PRO A 126 -49.54 35.05 -13.00
N ALA A 127 -49.76 35.95 -13.97
CA ALA A 127 -49.00 35.97 -15.23
C ALA A 127 -47.52 36.31 -15.01
N ALA A 128 -47.24 37.32 -14.18
CA ALA A 128 -45.87 37.73 -13.85
C ALA A 128 -45.10 36.65 -13.06
N ARG A 129 -45.80 35.85 -12.25
CA ARG A 129 -45.21 34.72 -11.52
C ARG A 129 -44.70 33.64 -12.47
N LEU A 130 -45.50 33.29 -13.49
CA LEU A 130 -45.13 32.27 -14.47
C LEU A 130 -43.90 32.70 -15.29
N GLU A 131 -43.84 33.98 -15.70
CA GLU A 131 -42.68 34.52 -16.41
C GLU A 131 -41.42 34.56 -15.53
N ALA A 132 -41.56 34.93 -14.25
CA ALA A 132 -40.46 34.96 -13.31
C ALA A 132 -39.89 33.55 -13.08
N GLU A 133 -40.75 32.54 -12.96
CA GLU A 133 -40.37 31.15 -12.84
C GLU A 133 -39.63 30.65 -14.09
N ALA A 134 -40.13 30.96 -15.29
CA ALA A 134 -39.44 30.63 -16.53
C ALA A 134 -38.04 31.27 -16.62
N LYS A 135 -37.91 32.56 -16.27
CA LYS A 135 -36.63 33.28 -16.23
C LYS A 135 -35.69 32.72 -15.15
N PHE A 136 -36.21 32.32 -14.00
CA PHE A 136 -35.45 31.69 -12.92
C PHE A 136 -34.88 30.34 -13.35
N ASN A 137 -35.70 29.51 -13.99
CA ASN A 137 -35.28 28.20 -14.48
C ASN A 137 -34.21 28.33 -15.57
N LEU A 138 -34.35 29.30 -16.48
CA LEU A 138 -33.34 29.60 -17.50
C LEU A 138 -32.04 30.13 -16.88
N ALA A 139 -32.12 31.03 -15.90
CA ALA A 139 -30.94 31.55 -15.21
C ALA A 139 -30.19 30.44 -14.44
N THR A 140 -30.92 29.49 -13.87
CA THR A 140 -30.33 28.33 -13.18
C THR A 140 -29.62 27.40 -14.16
N LYS A 141 -30.27 27.03 -15.28
CA LYS A 141 -29.64 26.22 -16.34
C LYS A 141 -28.40 26.89 -16.93
N ALA A 142 -28.47 28.22 -17.13
CA ALA A 142 -27.34 29.02 -17.59
C ALA A 142 -26.18 28.96 -16.59
N HIS A 143 -26.46 29.13 -15.29
CA HIS A 143 -25.43 29.05 -14.26
C HIS A 143 -24.82 27.65 -14.15
N GLU A 144 -25.60 26.58 -14.18
CA GLU A 144 -25.11 25.20 -14.15
C GLU A 144 -24.07 24.97 -15.26
N THR A 145 -24.46 25.25 -16.52
CA THR A 145 -23.60 25.07 -17.70
C THR A 145 -22.34 25.95 -17.67
N LEU A 146 -22.46 27.20 -17.19
CA LEU A 146 -21.36 28.16 -17.19
C LEU A 146 -20.47 28.10 -15.93
N SER A 147 -20.91 27.39 -14.89
CA SER A 147 -20.19 27.27 -13.61
C SER A 147 -18.95 26.39 -13.73
N ASN A 148 -19.04 25.29 -14.47
CA ASN A 148 -17.91 24.43 -14.78
C ASN A 148 -17.17 24.99 -15.99
N LEU A 149 -15.87 25.24 -15.83
CA LEU A 149 -15.03 25.80 -16.88
C LEU A 149 -15.01 24.91 -18.13
N GLU A 150 -15.00 23.58 -17.98
CA GLU A 150 -14.97 22.65 -19.11
C GLU A 150 -16.29 22.67 -19.90
N GLU A 151 -17.42 22.63 -19.19
CA GLU A 151 -18.75 22.69 -19.81
C GLU A 151 -18.98 24.03 -20.49
N ARG A 152 -18.50 25.12 -19.87
CA ARG A 152 -18.50 26.45 -20.47
C ARG A 152 -17.72 26.49 -21.78
N CYS A 153 -16.52 25.89 -21.84
CA CYS A 153 -15.74 25.87 -23.08
C CYS A 153 -16.44 25.06 -24.17
N LYS A 154 -17.01 23.90 -23.82
CA LYS A 154 -17.82 23.08 -24.75
C LYS A 154 -19.07 23.82 -25.25
N TYR A 155 -19.68 24.64 -24.39
CA TYR A 155 -20.82 25.47 -24.74
C TYR A 155 -20.41 26.62 -25.69
N LEU A 156 -19.32 27.32 -25.39
CA LEU A 156 -18.75 28.37 -26.25
C LEU A 156 -18.37 27.86 -27.65
N GLU A 157 -17.94 26.61 -27.77
CA GLU A 157 -17.62 25.98 -29.06
C GLU A 157 -18.85 25.79 -29.95
N LYS A 158 -20.02 25.54 -29.35
CA LYS A 158 -21.29 25.33 -30.07
C LYS A 158 -21.97 26.64 -30.50
N LEU A 159 -21.59 27.76 -29.89
CA LEU A 159 -22.24 29.05 -30.16
C LEU A 159 -21.74 29.67 -31.48
N PRO A 160 -22.65 30.07 -32.39
CA PRO A 160 -22.29 30.83 -33.57
C PRO A 160 -21.91 32.27 -33.20
N GLY A 161 -20.97 32.87 -33.94
CA GLY A 161 -20.58 34.28 -33.77
C GLY A 161 -19.56 34.56 -32.65
N VAL A 162 -19.08 33.54 -31.93
CA VAL A 162 -18.00 33.69 -30.95
C VAL A 162 -16.63 33.65 -31.66
N ASP A 163 -15.79 34.62 -31.33
CA ASP A 163 -14.44 34.72 -31.90
C ASP A 163 -13.55 33.53 -31.51
N SER A 164 -12.63 33.18 -32.39
CA SER A 164 -11.71 32.05 -32.16
C SER A 164 -10.77 32.29 -30.98
N ILE A 165 -10.46 33.56 -30.67
CA ILE A 165 -9.57 33.93 -29.56
C ILE A 165 -10.23 33.60 -28.23
N THR A 166 -11.50 33.97 -28.04
CA THR A 166 -12.29 33.64 -26.84
C THR A 166 -12.42 32.13 -26.65
N ARG A 167 -12.76 31.38 -27.72
CA ARG A 167 -12.85 29.91 -27.65
C ARG A 167 -11.52 29.27 -27.25
N ALA A 168 -10.42 29.66 -27.90
CA ALA A 168 -9.10 29.14 -27.57
C ALA A 168 -8.62 29.59 -26.18
N GLY A 169 -8.99 30.81 -25.76
CA GLY A 169 -8.71 31.36 -24.43
C GLY A 169 -9.34 30.53 -23.31
N CYS A 170 -10.59 30.08 -23.51
CA CYS A 170 -11.28 29.22 -22.55
C CYS A 170 -10.51 27.91 -22.30
N TRP A 171 -10.16 27.20 -23.37
CA TRP A 171 -9.43 25.92 -23.28
C TRP A 171 -8.02 26.10 -22.71
N ARG A 172 -7.30 27.16 -23.08
CA ARG A 172 -6.00 27.49 -22.46
C ARG A 172 -6.13 27.75 -20.96
N GLY A 173 -7.16 28.47 -20.55
CA GLY A 173 -7.47 28.70 -19.13
C GLY A 173 -7.74 27.41 -18.37
N LEU A 174 -8.49 26.48 -18.97
CA LEU A 174 -8.77 25.15 -18.40
C LEU A 174 -7.49 24.33 -18.26
N GLN A 175 -6.66 24.28 -19.30
CA GLN A 175 -5.40 23.56 -19.27
C GLN A 175 -4.47 24.09 -18.17
N LYS A 176 -4.39 25.42 -18.01
CA LYS A 176 -3.63 26.06 -16.94
C LYS A 176 -4.17 25.66 -15.56
N ARG A 177 -5.48 25.77 -15.33
CA ARG A 177 -6.12 25.36 -14.06
C ARG A 177 -5.88 23.88 -13.75
N ASN A 178 -6.00 23.01 -14.74
CA ASN A 178 -5.77 21.57 -14.56
C ASN A 178 -4.30 21.28 -14.22
N ARG A 179 -3.35 21.99 -14.85
CA ARG A 179 -1.92 21.88 -14.53
C ARG A 179 -1.62 22.36 -13.11
N GLU A 180 -2.23 23.47 -12.69
CA GLU A 180 -2.09 24.02 -11.34
C GLU A 180 -2.66 23.05 -10.30
N GLN A 181 -3.87 22.52 -10.51
CA GLN A 181 -4.47 21.51 -9.64
C GLN A 181 -3.63 20.24 -9.56
N ALA A 182 -3.15 19.72 -10.70
CA ALA A 182 -2.27 18.56 -10.73
C ALA A 182 -0.96 18.82 -9.98
N SER A 183 -0.38 20.02 -10.12
CA SER A 183 0.84 20.39 -9.40
C SER A 183 0.61 20.53 -7.89
N ALA A 184 -0.52 21.10 -7.47
CA ALA A 184 -0.88 21.22 -6.06
C ALA A 184 -1.18 19.85 -5.44
N GLU A 185 -1.85 18.96 -6.18
CA GLU A 185 -2.03 17.57 -5.75
C GLU A 185 -0.73 16.80 -5.63
N ALA A 186 0.19 16.96 -6.59
CA ALA A 186 1.51 16.35 -6.53
C ALA A 186 2.30 16.84 -5.31
N GLN A 187 2.26 18.15 -5.03
CA GLN A 187 2.88 18.71 -3.82
C GLN A 187 2.26 18.15 -2.54
N ARG A 188 0.93 18.09 -2.43
CA ARG A 188 0.26 17.49 -1.27
C ARG A 188 0.66 16.02 -1.05
N ARG A 189 0.71 15.21 -2.11
CA ARG A 189 1.17 13.82 -2.01
C ARG A 189 2.61 13.73 -1.54
N ALA A 190 3.50 14.57 -2.07
CA ALA A 190 4.89 14.63 -1.64
C ALA A 190 5.02 15.04 -0.16
N ASP A 191 4.21 15.99 0.30
CA ASP A 191 4.18 16.43 1.71
C ASP A 191 3.62 15.33 2.63
N GLU A 192 2.56 14.62 2.21
CA GLU A 192 1.99 13.48 2.92
C GLU A 192 2.99 12.32 3.03
N GLU A 193 3.68 11.99 1.92
CA GLU A 193 4.74 10.99 1.89
C GLU A 193 5.92 11.37 2.79
N TRP A 194 6.33 12.64 2.75
CA TRP A 194 7.40 13.16 3.61
C TRP A 194 7.00 13.08 5.10
N ASN A 195 5.79 13.50 5.45
CA ASN A 195 5.26 13.41 6.80
C ASN A 195 5.16 11.95 7.27
N ALA A 196 4.65 11.05 6.44
CA ALA A 196 4.57 9.62 6.76
C ALA A 196 5.96 9.02 7.01
N ARG A 197 6.95 9.36 6.17
CA ARG A 197 8.34 8.93 6.35
C ARG A 197 8.93 9.48 7.65
N TRP A 198 8.62 10.71 8.01
CA TRP A 198 9.07 11.35 9.24
C TRP A 198 8.49 10.68 10.49
N GLU A 199 7.19 10.37 10.48
CA GLU A 199 6.55 9.66 11.58
C GLU A 199 7.05 8.21 11.69
N ALA A 200 7.28 7.53 10.56
CA ALA A 200 7.90 6.21 10.57
C ALA A 200 9.32 6.23 11.16
N TYR A 201 10.11 7.27 10.85
CA TYR A 201 11.43 7.46 11.45
C TYR A 201 11.34 7.65 12.97
N LYS A 202 10.42 8.49 13.46
CA LYS A 202 10.20 8.68 14.90
C LYS A 202 9.78 7.38 15.58
N ALA A 203 8.81 6.67 15.00
CA ALA A 203 8.33 5.40 15.52
C ALA A 203 9.45 4.35 15.58
N ALA A 204 10.28 4.25 14.53
CA ALA A 204 11.43 3.35 14.53
C ALA A 204 12.46 3.70 15.61
N LYS A 205 12.69 5.00 15.84
CA LYS A 205 13.60 5.47 16.89
C LYS A 205 13.08 5.11 18.29
N GLU A 206 11.79 5.29 18.56
CA GLU A 206 11.18 4.89 19.83
C GLU A 206 11.12 3.37 19.99
N ALA A 207 10.77 2.62 18.94
CA ALA A 207 10.77 1.15 18.97
C ALA A 207 12.17 0.58 19.28
N ALA A 208 13.24 1.18 18.74
CA ALA A 208 14.60 0.79 19.05
C ALA A 208 14.98 1.08 20.53
N LYS A 209 14.45 2.16 21.09
CA LYS A 209 14.62 2.48 22.52
C LYS A 209 13.90 1.46 23.40
N GLU A 210 12.64 1.17 23.10
CA GLU A 210 11.85 0.16 23.81
C GLU A 210 12.49 -1.23 23.73
N GLN A 211 13.02 -1.62 22.56
CA GLN A 211 13.69 -2.91 22.41
C GLN A 211 14.90 -3.03 23.33
N ARG A 212 15.72 -1.98 23.44
CA ARG A 212 16.86 -1.94 24.37
C ARG A 212 16.41 -2.04 25.82
N GLU A 213 15.29 -1.43 26.19
CA GLU A 213 14.74 -1.53 27.55
C GLU A 213 14.25 -2.95 27.85
N ARG A 214 13.50 -3.58 26.93
CA ARG A 214 13.10 -5.00 27.05
C ARG A 214 14.30 -5.93 27.15
N GLU A 215 15.37 -5.65 26.40
CA GLU A 215 16.62 -6.40 26.50
C GLU A 215 17.25 -6.27 27.89
N ARG A 216 17.36 -5.04 28.42
CA ARG A 216 17.84 -4.81 29.78
C ARG A 216 17.00 -5.51 30.84
N GLU A 217 15.67 -5.51 30.69
CA GLU A 217 14.76 -6.19 31.63
C GLU A 217 14.91 -7.71 31.59
N ARG A 218 15.03 -8.29 30.39
CA ARG A 218 15.31 -9.71 30.22
C ARG A 218 16.66 -10.08 30.82
N ASP A 219 17.66 -9.24 30.67
CA ASP A 219 19.00 -9.48 31.22
C ASP A 219 18.97 -9.41 32.76
N LYS A 220 18.19 -8.49 33.37
CA LYS A 220 17.93 -8.48 34.82
C LYS A 220 17.30 -9.78 35.33
N PHE A 221 16.45 -10.42 34.53
CA PHE A 221 15.86 -11.71 34.90
C PHE A 221 16.91 -12.85 34.91
N PHE A 222 17.95 -12.75 34.08
CA PHE A 222 19.01 -13.75 33.98
C PHE A 222 20.10 -13.61 35.05
N ASP A 223 20.30 -12.40 35.60
CA ASP A 223 21.20 -12.12 36.72
C ASP A 223 20.61 -12.53 38.09
N MET A 224 19.35 -12.99 38.12
CA MET A 224 18.75 -13.57 39.31
C MET A 224 19.29 -14.99 39.48
N GLU A 225 20.39 -15.13 40.23
CA GLU A 225 20.98 -16.42 40.57
C GLU A 225 19.88 -17.41 40.96
N PRO A 226 19.82 -18.61 40.31
CA PRO A 226 18.81 -19.59 40.67
C PRO A 226 18.97 -19.87 42.16
N PRO A 227 17.88 -19.88 42.95
CA PRO A 227 18.00 -20.23 44.35
C PRO A 227 18.71 -21.58 44.41
N ILE A 228 19.77 -21.66 45.20
CA ILE A 228 20.71 -22.79 45.37
C ILE A 228 19.96 -24.13 45.64
N THR A 229 18.66 -24.05 45.93
CA THR A 229 17.73 -25.13 46.19
C THR A 229 17.55 -26.13 45.05
N ALA A 230 17.50 -25.73 43.77
CA ALA A 230 17.18 -26.66 42.69
C ALA A 230 18.30 -27.70 42.44
N LEU A 231 19.56 -27.25 42.39
CA LEU A 231 20.72 -28.15 42.25
C LEU A 231 21.02 -28.92 43.54
N ALA A 232 20.72 -28.32 44.71
CA ALA A 232 20.85 -29.01 45.99
C ALA A 232 19.85 -30.18 46.14
N VAL A 233 18.63 -30.04 45.63
CA VAL A 233 17.61 -31.12 45.65
C VAL A 233 18.01 -32.26 44.72
N VAL A 234 18.51 -31.96 43.52
CA VAL A 234 18.98 -33.01 42.59
C VAL A 234 20.19 -33.75 43.15
N ARG A 235 21.13 -33.04 43.77
CA ARG A 235 22.30 -33.64 44.41
C ARG A 235 21.93 -34.59 45.55
N THR A 236 21.03 -34.17 46.45
CA THR A 236 20.60 -35.00 47.58
C THR A 236 19.84 -36.25 47.13
N TRP A 237 19.05 -36.17 46.05
CA TRP A 237 18.43 -37.34 45.42
C TRP A 237 19.44 -38.33 44.83
N CYS A 238 20.47 -37.83 44.12
CA CYS A 238 21.52 -38.68 43.56
C CYS A 238 22.35 -39.39 44.66
N GLU A 239 22.70 -38.69 45.73
CA GLU A 239 23.45 -39.27 46.86
C GLU A 239 22.63 -40.38 47.56
N ARG A 240 21.32 -40.16 47.78
CA ARG A 240 20.42 -41.16 48.37
C ARG A 240 20.22 -42.40 47.48
N ALA A 241 20.11 -42.19 46.18
CA ALA A 241 19.97 -43.28 45.21
C ALA A 241 21.24 -44.14 45.12
N TRP A 242 22.42 -43.51 45.21
CA TRP A 242 23.71 -44.19 45.24
C TRP A 242 23.88 -45.05 46.51
N GLU A 243 23.51 -44.52 47.68
CA GLU A 243 23.55 -45.29 48.94
C GLU A 243 22.66 -46.54 48.90
N LEU A 244 21.45 -46.43 48.35
CA LEU A 244 20.52 -47.56 48.22
C LEU A 244 21.06 -48.64 47.27
N LEU A 245 21.67 -48.23 46.16
CA LEU A 245 22.31 -49.15 45.21
C LEU A 245 23.52 -49.86 45.84
N CYS A 246 24.39 -49.12 46.53
CA CYS A 246 25.56 -49.70 47.20
C CYS A 246 25.14 -50.70 48.29
N ASN A 247 24.13 -50.37 49.11
CA ASN A 247 23.66 -51.26 50.17
C ASN A 247 23.04 -52.55 49.60
N GLY A 248 22.24 -52.45 48.53
CA GLY A 248 21.65 -53.63 47.88
C GLY A 248 22.69 -54.56 47.24
N VAL A 249 23.73 -54.01 46.62
CA VAL A 249 24.84 -54.80 46.04
C VAL A 249 25.63 -55.54 47.12
N MET A 250 25.89 -54.88 48.26
CA MET A 250 26.61 -55.48 49.38
C MET A 250 25.81 -56.59 50.08
N GLU A 251 24.48 -56.45 50.19
CA GLU A 251 23.62 -57.51 50.73
C GLU A 251 23.55 -58.73 49.81
N ALA A 252 23.46 -58.52 48.49
CA ALA A 252 23.49 -59.61 47.51
C ALA A 252 24.81 -60.39 47.56
N GLN A 253 25.95 -59.70 47.71
CA GLN A 253 27.26 -60.35 47.89
C GLN A 253 27.34 -61.17 49.18
N ARG A 254 26.83 -60.66 50.32
CA ARG A 254 26.81 -61.44 51.57
C ARG A 254 25.95 -62.69 51.44
N ALA A 255 24.80 -62.61 50.78
CA ALA A 255 23.94 -63.76 50.53
C ALA A 255 24.63 -64.82 49.67
N LEU A 256 25.36 -64.41 48.62
CA LEU A 256 26.13 -65.32 47.77
C LEU A 256 27.29 -65.98 48.53
N VAL A 257 28.01 -65.23 49.36
CA VAL A 257 29.10 -65.78 50.19
C VAL A 257 28.53 -66.75 51.24
N SER A 258 27.39 -66.43 51.85
CA SER A 258 26.70 -67.33 52.77
C SER A 258 26.24 -68.61 52.06
N ALA A 259 25.66 -68.50 50.87
CA ALA A 259 25.25 -69.66 50.07
C ALA A 259 26.47 -70.53 49.69
N TYR A 260 27.58 -69.91 49.32
CA TYR A 260 28.83 -70.60 49.04
C TYR A 260 29.35 -71.37 50.27
N HIS A 261 29.35 -70.75 51.46
CA HIS A 261 29.75 -71.45 52.69
C HIS A 261 28.83 -72.62 53.03
N ILE A 262 27.52 -72.49 52.85
CA ILE A 262 26.56 -73.57 53.04
C ILE A 262 26.85 -74.75 52.10
N VAL A 263 27.11 -74.46 50.82
CA VAL A 263 27.44 -75.49 49.82
C VAL A 263 28.78 -76.16 50.15
N MET A 264 29.80 -75.40 50.53
CA MET A 264 31.11 -75.95 50.90
C MET A 264 31.06 -76.79 52.18
N ASP A 265 30.25 -76.40 53.17
CA ASP A 265 30.03 -77.19 54.39
C ASP A 265 29.24 -78.48 54.10
N PHE A 266 28.30 -78.46 53.16
CA PHE A 266 27.61 -79.66 52.69
C PHE A 266 28.58 -80.63 52.00
N ILE A 267 29.41 -80.13 51.08
CA ILE A 267 30.43 -80.94 50.39
C ILE A 267 31.38 -81.58 51.43
N ARG A 268 31.86 -80.81 52.40
CA ARG A 268 32.80 -81.28 53.44
C ARG A 268 32.19 -82.32 54.40
N ARG A 269 30.86 -82.42 54.50
CA ARG A 269 30.17 -83.40 55.37
C ARG A 269 29.78 -84.70 54.68
N TYR A 270 29.62 -84.68 53.36
CA TYR A 270 29.07 -85.81 52.60
C TYR A 270 30.06 -86.43 51.61
N TRP A 271 31.28 -85.90 51.55
CA TRP A 271 32.44 -86.42 50.84
C TRP A 271 33.66 -86.33 51.75
#